data_AF-A0A3E0P8C8-F1
#
_entry.id   AF-A0A3E0P8C8-F1
#
_cell.length_a   1.000
_cell.length_b   1.000
_cell.length_c   1.000
_cell.angle_alpha   90.00
_cell.angle_beta   90.00
_cell.angle_gamma   90.00
#
_symmetry.space_group_name_H-M   'P 1'
#
loop_
_entity.id
_entity.type
_entity.pdbx_description
1 polymer ?
#
loop_
_entity_poly.entity_id
_entity_poly.type
_entity_poly.pdbx_seq_one_letter_code
_entity_poly.pdbx_strand_id
1 'polypeptide(L)'
;MGRAVVIVLGCVLGLGLLFYENDSTSPGGAPAASEPGRAAGPEARRWLKGNESESALASNRFGPTDEALRFVNELYRAGATRVVVPSDAISDDGVERYADALVVELPSNPDKRSRVLAICERELRRQGLDPDDGDQVYLWWD
;
A
#
# COMPACT_ATOMS: atom_id res chain seq x y z
N MET A 1 -12.82 20.68 -48.17
CA MET A 1 -14.17 21.09 -48.64
C MET A 1 -14.90 19.79 -48.95
N GLY A 2 -15.84 19.24 -48.19
CA GLY A 2 -16.94 19.82 -47.44
C GLY A 2 -18.24 19.24 -48.03
N ARG A 3 -18.95 18.41 -47.23
CA ARG A 3 -20.36 17.96 -47.37
C ARG A 3 -20.62 16.82 -48.40
N ALA A 4 -21.52 15.86 -48.22
CA ALA A 4 -22.63 15.68 -47.28
C ALA A 4 -22.93 14.17 -47.03
N VAL A 5 -23.53 13.91 -45.87
CA VAL A 5 -24.06 12.64 -45.37
C VAL A 5 -25.47 12.41 -45.91
N VAL A 6 -25.79 11.17 -46.32
CA VAL A 6 -27.16 10.64 -46.31
C VAL A 6 -27.09 9.15 -45.98
N ILE A 7 -27.41 8.76 -44.75
CA ILE A 7 -27.95 7.41 -44.49
C ILE A 7 -29.20 7.54 -43.63
N VAL A 8 -30.21 6.83 -44.14
CA VAL A 8 -31.63 6.76 -43.86
C VAL A 8 -31.98 6.55 -42.38
N LEU A 9 -32.98 7.32 -41.95
CA LEU A 9 -33.70 7.19 -40.68
C LEU A 9 -34.52 5.88 -40.70
N GLY A 10 -34.10 4.90 -39.91
CA GLY A 10 -34.88 3.71 -39.57
C GLY A 10 -35.26 3.78 -38.09
N CYS A 11 -36.51 4.09 -37.82
CA CYS A 11 -37.08 4.19 -36.49
C CYS A 11 -37.35 2.80 -35.88
N VAL A 12 -37.61 2.78 -34.56
CA VAL A 12 -38.39 1.77 -33.79
C VAL A 12 -37.59 0.91 -32.78
N LEU A 13 -37.67 1.41 -31.54
CA LEU A 13 -37.92 0.74 -30.24
C LEU A 13 -36.78 0.08 -29.46
N GLY A 14 -36.50 0.69 -28.30
CA GLY A 14 -35.90 0.06 -27.14
C GLY A 14 -35.64 1.09 -26.05
N LEU A 15 -36.47 1.09 -24.99
CA LEU A 15 -36.50 2.07 -23.89
C LEU A 15 -35.12 2.44 -23.36
N GLY A 16 -34.85 3.74 -23.28
CA GLY A 16 -33.72 4.29 -22.55
C GLY A 16 -33.90 5.77 -22.22
N LEU A 17 -33.61 6.11 -20.97
CA LEU A 17 -33.38 7.43 -20.37
C LEU A 17 -34.59 8.19 -19.79
N LEU A 18 -34.54 8.35 -18.47
CA LEU A 18 -34.46 9.70 -17.91
C LEU A 18 -33.09 9.86 -17.24
N PHE A 19 -32.39 10.89 -17.70
CA PHE A 19 -31.15 11.44 -17.16
C PHE A 19 -31.38 12.05 -15.76
N TYR A 20 -30.38 11.98 -14.88
CA TYR A 20 -30.13 13.07 -13.92
C TYR A 20 -28.63 13.14 -13.58
N GLU A 21 -28.21 14.36 -13.31
CA GLU A 21 -26.90 14.98 -13.51
C GLU A 21 -25.75 14.53 -12.60
N ASN A 22 -24.56 14.66 -13.16
CA ASN A 22 -23.27 14.69 -12.50
C ASN A 22 -23.01 16.11 -11.95
N ASP A 23 -22.84 16.29 -10.62
CA ASP A 23 -21.71 17.04 -10.04
C ASP A 23 -21.62 16.95 -8.49
N SER A 24 -20.37 16.83 -8.01
CA SER A 24 -19.81 17.30 -6.73
C SER A 24 -19.97 16.54 -5.39
N THR A 25 -18.80 16.00 -4.96
CA THR A 25 -18.18 16.00 -3.61
C THR A 25 -18.56 14.97 -2.52
N SER A 26 -17.60 14.06 -2.30
CA SER A 26 -17.29 13.17 -1.15
C SER A 26 -17.12 13.91 0.21
N PRO A 27 -17.01 13.26 1.40
CA PRO A 27 -16.37 11.94 1.63
C PRO A 27 -17.08 11.01 2.64
N GLY A 28 -17.20 9.74 2.25
CA GLY A 28 -17.57 8.64 3.15
C GLY A 28 -17.05 7.33 2.61
N GLY A 29 -15.82 7.32 2.09
CA GLY A 29 -15.19 6.10 1.61
C GLY A 29 -14.93 5.18 2.80
N ALA A 30 -15.76 4.16 2.96
CA ALA A 30 -15.40 2.98 3.73
C ALA A 30 -14.00 2.52 3.28
N PRO A 31 -13.10 2.12 4.19
CA PRO A 31 -11.79 1.63 3.80
C PRO A 31 -12.02 0.46 2.83
N ALA A 32 -11.47 0.58 1.62
CA ALA A 32 -11.51 -0.49 0.64
C ALA A 32 -11.06 -1.77 1.34
N ALA A 33 -11.96 -2.75 1.44
CA ALA A 33 -11.62 -4.07 1.93
C ALA A 33 -10.36 -4.52 1.18
N SER A 34 -9.32 -4.89 1.91
CA SER A 34 -8.06 -5.34 1.31
C SER A 34 -8.38 -6.50 0.37
N GLU A 35 -7.91 -6.45 -0.87
CA GLU A 35 -8.11 -7.56 -1.81
C GLU A 35 -7.60 -8.88 -1.17
N PRO A 36 -8.28 -10.01 -1.38
CA PRO A 36 -7.88 -11.28 -0.78
C PRO A 36 -6.42 -11.60 -1.14
N GLY A 37 -5.59 -11.78 -0.10
CA GLY A 37 -4.15 -12.04 -0.23
C GLY A 37 -3.25 -10.82 0.03
N ARG A 38 -3.78 -9.59 0.05
CA ARG A 38 -3.02 -8.40 0.46
C ARG A 38 -3.05 -8.25 1.98
N ALA A 39 -1.90 -7.91 2.57
CA ALA A 39 -1.84 -7.59 3.99
C ALA A 39 -2.77 -6.41 4.34
N ALA A 40 -3.56 -6.62 5.40
CA ALA A 40 -4.42 -5.61 5.99
C ALA A 40 -3.64 -4.85 7.07
N GLY A 41 -3.83 -3.54 7.13
CA GLY A 41 -3.14 -2.69 8.09
C GLY A 41 -2.98 -1.24 7.61
N PRO A 42 -2.61 -0.32 8.51
CA PRO A 42 -2.37 1.05 8.15
C PRO A 42 -1.12 1.19 7.25
N GLU A 43 -1.13 2.21 6.39
CA GLU A 43 0.05 2.59 5.62
C GLU A 43 1.17 3.03 6.58
N ALA A 44 2.37 2.49 6.40
CA ALA A 44 3.44 2.57 7.40
C ALA A 44 3.91 4.00 7.67
N ARG A 45 4.04 4.88 6.66
CA ARG A 45 4.45 6.27 6.90
C ARG A 45 3.41 7.03 7.71
N ARG A 46 2.14 6.88 7.37
CA ARG A 46 1.03 7.52 8.07
C ARG A 46 0.95 7.02 9.50
N TRP A 47 1.11 5.72 9.70
CA TRP A 47 1.09 5.12 11.03
C TRP A 47 2.25 5.62 11.89
N LEU A 48 3.49 5.54 11.41
CA LEU A 48 4.68 5.99 12.14
C LEU A 48 4.63 7.49 12.49
N LYS A 49 4.19 8.35 11.56
CA LYS A 49 4.09 9.79 11.80
C LYS A 49 2.99 10.18 12.80
N GLY A 50 1.96 9.34 12.92
CA GLY A 50 0.85 9.54 13.84
C GLY A 50 1.01 8.78 15.16
N ASN A 51 2.12 8.06 15.34
CA ASN A 51 2.40 7.30 16.55
C ASN A 51 3.20 8.17 17.53
N GLU A 52 2.80 8.16 18.80
CA GLU A 52 3.43 8.95 19.86
C GLU A 52 4.61 8.21 20.52
N SER A 53 4.76 6.90 20.26
CA SER A 53 5.89 6.13 20.78
C SER A 53 7.20 6.58 20.15
N GLU A 54 8.22 6.75 20.99
CA GLU A 54 9.59 7.04 20.55
C GLU A 54 10.18 5.91 19.71
N SER A 55 9.68 4.68 19.87
CA SER A 55 10.19 3.47 19.18
C SER A 55 9.04 2.61 18.64
N ALA A 56 8.21 3.19 17.77
CA ALA A 56 6.96 2.60 17.30
C ALA A 56 7.13 1.33 16.43
N LEU A 57 8.29 1.08 15.84
CA LEU A 57 8.51 -0.08 14.99
C LEU A 57 9.86 -0.73 15.29
N ALA A 58 9.84 -2.02 15.66
CA ALA A 58 11.00 -2.88 15.81
C ALA A 58 12.17 -2.15 16.51
N SER A 59 11.97 -1.80 17.79
CA SER A 59 12.90 -0.99 18.57
C SER A 59 14.30 -1.62 18.67
N ASN A 60 14.37 -2.96 18.66
CA ASN A 60 15.58 -3.77 18.54
C ASN A 60 16.39 -3.48 17.25
N ARG A 61 15.71 -3.10 16.16
CA ARG A 61 16.30 -2.86 14.83
C ARG A 61 16.52 -1.39 14.53
N PHE A 62 15.55 -0.54 14.82
CA PHE A 62 15.56 0.87 14.43
C PHE A 62 15.86 1.81 15.59
N GLY A 63 15.56 1.40 16.83
CA GLY A 63 15.50 2.30 17.96
C GLY A 63 14.42 3.36 17.70
N PRO A 64 14.77 4.63 17.41
CA PRO A 64 13.79 5.68 17.23
C PRO A 64 12.83 5.50 16.03
N THR A 65 11.58 5.95 16.18
CA THR A 65 10.53 6.00 15.14
C THR A 65 11.02 6.73 13.87
N ASP A 66 11.87 7.75 14.01
CA ASP A 66 12.44 8.48 12.87
C ASP A 66 13.40 7.62 12.01
N GLU A 67 14.10 6.65 12.59
CA GLU A 67 14.93 5.71 11.84
C GLU A 67 14.06 4.70 11.08
N ALA A 68 13.01 4.19 11.73
CA ALA A 68 12.00 3.35 11.06
C ALA A 68 11.34 4.09 9.89
N LEU A 69 10.97 5.36 10.07
CA LEU A 69 10.39 6.18 9.01
C LEU A 69 11.37 6.40 7.85
N ARG A 70 12.66 6.58 8.13
CA ARG A 70 13.71 6.66 7.10
C ARG A 70 13.80 5.38 6.28
N PHE A 71 13.76 4.22 6.93
CA PHE A 71 13.74 2.93 6.25
C PHE A 71 12.50 2.75 5.35
N VAL A 72 11.30 3.05 5.87
CA VAL A 72 10.07 3.02 5.06
C VAL A 72 10.16 3.96 3.86
N ASN A 73 10.76 5.15 4.04
CA ASN A 73 11.00 6.06 2.93
C ASN A 73 11.98 5.52 1.88
N GLU A 74 13.00 4.77 2.29
CA GLU A 74 13.93 4.08 1.38
C GLU A 74 13.19 3.07 0.49
N LEU A 75 12.30 2.25 1.06
CA LEU A 75 11.49 1.27 0.33
C LEU A 75 10.64 1.94 -0.77
N TYR A 76 9.92 3.01 -0.42
CA TYR A 76 9.13 3.76 -1.41
C TYR A 76 10.00 4.46 -2.46
N ARG A 77 11.17 5.00 -2.09
CA ARG A 77 12.11 5.61 -3.05
C ARG A 77 12.68 4.57 -4.02
N ALA A 78 12.90 3.34 -3.56
CA ALA A 78 13.31 2.22 -4.39
C ALA A 78 12.20 1.76 -5.35
N GLY A 79 10.94 1.95 -4.96
CA GLY A 79 9.79 1.78 -5.83
C GLY A 79 8.68 0.89 -5.27
N ALA A 80 8.68 0.58 -3.98
CA ALA A 80 7.59 -0.16 -3.33
C ALA A 80 6.24 0.51 -3.63
N THR A 81 5.22 -0.28 -3.98
CA THR A 81 3.89 0.26 -4.31
C THR A 81 3.09 0.56 -3.06
N ARG A 82 3.29 -0.23 -2.00
CA ARG A 82 2.65 -0.07 -0.70
C ARG A 82 3.56 -0.65 0.38
N VAL A 83 3.61 0.01 1.53
CA VAL A 83 4.23 -0.52 2.75
C VAL A 83 3.21 -0.39 3.86
N VAL A 84 2.87 -1.51 4.51
CA VAL A 84 1.89 -1.55 5.58
C VAL A 84 2.47 -2.14 6.85
N VAL A 85 1.97 -1.68 7.99
CA VAL A 85 2.16 -2.35 9.27
C VAL A 85 1.00 -3.35 9.40
N PRO A 86 1.25 -4.66 9.40
CA PRO A 86 0.18 -5.66 9.49
C PRO A 86 -0.62 -5.49 10.79
N SER A 87 -1.95 -5.46 10.71
CA SER A 87 -2.81 -5.22 11.88
C SER A 87 -2.60 -6.24 13.01
N ASP A 88 -2.28 -7.48 12.65
CA ASP A 88 -1.98 -8.60 13.55
C ASP A 88 -0.59 -8.52 14.19
N ALA A 89 0.30 -7.67 13.66
CA ALA A 89 1.61 -7.40 14.23
C ALA A 89 1.64 -6.12 15.08
N ILE A 90 0.50 -5.44 15.26
CA ILE A 90 0.39 -4.24 16.10
C ILE A 90 0.01 -4.66 17.53
N SER A 91 0.87 -4.30 18.48
CA SER A 91 0.60 -4.39 19.91
C SER A 91 0.16 -3.02 20.45
N ASP A 92 -0.83 -3.03 21.34
CA ASP A 92 -1.36 -1.85 22.03
C ASP A 92 -1.70 -2.25 23.48
N ASP A 93 -0.94 -1.72 24.43
CA ASP A 93 -1.15 -1.99 25.87
C ASP A 93 -1.89 -0.85 26.58
N GLY A 94 -2.39 0.13 25.83
CA GLY A 94 -3.05 1.33 26.33
C GLY A 94 -2.10 2.45 26.76
N VAL A 95 -0.78 2.22 26.75
CA VAL A 95 0.26 3.23 27.01
C VAL A 95 1.06 3.48 25.74
N GLU A 96 1.51 2.42 25.09
CA GLU A 96 2.26 2.47 23.84
C GLU A 96 1.61 1.59 22.79
N ARG A 97 1.76 2.03 21.55
CA ARG A 97 1.37 1.26 20.38
C ARG A 97 2.59 1.03 19.53
N TYR A 98 2.96 -0.22 19.32
CA TYR A 98 4.15 -0.58 18.57
C TYR A 98 3.88 -1.78 17.67
N ALA A 99 4.81 -2.05 16.76
CA ALA A 99 4.75 -3.21 15.88
C ALA A 99 6.15 -3.74 15.59
N ASP A 100 6.22 -5.00 15.21
CA ASP A 100 7.49 -5.67 14.92
C ASP A 100 7.60 -6.10 13.46
N ALA A 101 6.58 -5.79 12.64
CA ALA A 101 6.55 -6.23 11.25
C ALA A 101 6.13 -5.15 10.24
N LEU A 102 6.57 -5.36 9.00
CA LEU A 102 6.14 -4.66 7.80
C LEU A 102 5.81 -5.64 6.69
N VAL A 103 4.79 -5.33 5.90
CA VAL A 103 4.58 -5.94 4.59
C VAL A 103 4.88 -4.92 3.50
N VAL A 104 5.77 -5.30 2.60
CA VAL A 104 6.23 -4.50 1.47
C VAL A 104 5.66 -5.09 0.20
N GLU A 105 4.79 -4.36 -0.49
CA GLU A 105 4.34 -4.75 -1.82
C GLU A 105 5.35 -4.37 -2.89
N LEU A 106 5.67 -5.35 -3.72
CA LEU A 106 6.66 -5.24 -4.78
C LEU A 106 6.02 -4.62 -6.04
N PRO A 107 6.73 -3.70 -6.72
CA PRO A 107 6.26 -3.18 -8.00
C PRO A 107 6.36 -4.23 -9.11
N SER A 108 5.46 -4.18 -10.09
CA SER A 108 5.54 -5.04 -11.27
C SER A 108 6.68 -4.68 -12.23
N ASN A 109 7.25 -3.48 -12.11
CA ASN A 109 8.41 -3.06 -12.91
C ASN A 109 9.68 -3.78 -12.40
N PRO A 110 10.41 -4.54 -13.24
CA PRO A 110 11.50 -5.41 -12.80
C PRO A 110 12.67 -4.65 -12.15
N ASP A 111 13.05 -3.48 -12.69
CA ASP A 111 14.16 -2.69 -12.15
C ASP A 111 13.82 -2.09 -10.78
N LYS A 112 12.58 -1.65 -10.58
CA LYS A 112 12.11 -1.20 -9.25
C LYS A 112 11.99 -2.39 -8.30
N ARG A 113 11.48 -3.52 -8.78
CA ARG A 113 11.31 -4.74 -7.99
C ARG A 113 12.64 -5.23 -7.44
N SER A 114 13.66 -5.33 -8.29
CA SER A 114 15.01 -5.73 -7.89
C SER A 114 15.60 -4.77 -6.82
N ARG A 115 15.38 -3.46 -6.93
CA ARG A 115 15.84 -2.49 -5.92
C ARG A 115 15.14 -2.64 -4.57
N VAL A 116 13.82 -2.85 -4.57
CA VAL A 116 13.06 -3.10 -3.34
C VAL A 116 13.49 -4.42 -2.70
N LEU A 117 13.59 -5.49 -3.51
CA LEU A 117 14.05 -6.79 -3.06
C LEU A 117 15.46 -6.72 -2.45
N ALA A 118 16.40 -5.99 -3.05
CA ALA A 118 17.75 -5.84 -2.50
C ALA A 118 17.76 -5.21 -1.09
N ILE A 119 16.81 -4.32 -0.78
CA ILE A 119 16.65 -3.75 0.57
C ILE A 119 16.04 -4.81 1.50
N CYS A 120 14.97 -5.48 1.08
CA CYS A 120 14.29 -6.52 1.86
C CYS A 120 15.21 -7.71 2.16
N GLU A 121 15.94 -8.22 1.17
CA GLU A 121 16.90 -9.32 1.30
C GLU A 121 17.97 -9.03 2.35
N ARG A 122 18.45 -7.78 2.44
CA ARG A 122 19.42 -7.40 3.46
C ARG A 122 18.87 -7.56 4.87
N GLU A 123 17.57 -7.32 5.07
CA GLU A 123 16.90 -7.50 6.36
C GLU A 123 16.59 -8.99 6.61
N LEU A 124 16.09 -9.72 5.60
CA LEU A 124 15.81 -11.16 5.70
C LEU A 124 17.07 -11.99 5.98
N ARG A 125 18.19 -11.70 5.31
CA ARG A 125 19.46 -12.42 5.52
C ARG A 125 20.01 -12.26 6.93
N ARG A 126 19.71 -11.15 7.62
CA ARG A 126 20.08 -10.98 9.04
C ARG A 126 19.37 -11.99 9.95
N GLN A 127 18.26 -12.53 9.48
CA GLN A 127 17.45 -13.54 10.17
C GLN A 127 17.67 -14.95 9.61
N GLY A 128 18.59 -15.11 8.64
CA GLY A 128 18.81 -16.38 7.95
C GLY A 128 17.66 -16.79 7.01
N LEU A 129 16.87 -15.83 6.54
CA LEU A 129 15.75 -16.04 5.63
C LEU A 129 16.09 -15.55 4.21
N ASP A 130 15.45 -16.18 3.22
CA ASP A 130 15.47 -15.77 1.81
C ASP A 130 14.10 -15.20 1.41
N PRO A 131 14.05 -14.27 0.42
CA PRO A 131 12.78 -13.77 -0.10
C PRO A 131 12.02 -14.87 -0.85
N ASP A 132 10.70 -14.86 -0.72
CA ASP A 132 9.80 -15.67 -1.54
C ASP A 132 9.57 -15.03 -2.92
N ASP A 133 9.12 -15.81 -3.90
CA ASP A 133 8.84 -15.38 -5.28
C ASP A 133 7.50 -14.58 -5.40
N GLY A 134 6.83 -14.32 -4.29
CA GLY A 134 5.54 -13.62 -4.22
C GLY A 134 5.59 -12.13 -4.54
N ASP A 135 4.43 -11.48 -4.60
CA ASP A 135 4.31 -10.03 -4.89
C ASP A 135 4.46 -9.12 -3.66
N GLN A 136 4.76 -9.71 -2.51
CA GLN A 136 4.99 -8.99 -1.27
C GLN A 136 6.09 -9.67 -0.45
N VAL A 137 6.77 -8.89 0.37
CA VAL A 137 7.75 -9.38 1.33
C VAL A 137 7.28 -9.05 2.73
N TYR A 138 7.24 -10.07 3.60
CA TYR A 138 6.99 -9.91 5.03
C TYR A 138 8.33 -9.76 5.76
N LEU A 139 8.51 -8.65 6.46
CA LEU A 139 9.66 -8.39 7.30
C LEU A 139 9.20 -8.36 8.75
N TRP A 140 9.88 -9.09 9.62
CA TRP A 140 9.58 -9.14 11.05
C TRP A 140 10.87 -9.06 11.86
N TRP A 141 10.87 -8.37 12.99
CA TRP A 141 12.04 -8.17 13.82
C TRP A 141 11.63 -8.33 15.29
N ASP A 142 12.08 -9.40 15.93
CA ASP A 142 11.98 -9.65 17.38
C ASP A 142 13.36 -9.55 18.03
#